data_AF-A0A6B3EFX0-F1
#
_entry.id   AF-A0A6B3EFX0-F1
#
_cell.length_a   1.000
_cell.length_b   1.000
_cell.length_c   1.000
_cell.angle_alpha   90.00
_cell.angle_beta   90.00
_cell.angle_gamma   90.00
#
_symmetry.space_group_name_H-M   'P 1'
#
loop_
_entity.id
_entity.type
_entity.pdbx_description
1 polymer ?
#
loop_
_entity_poly.entity_id
_entity_poly.type
_entity_poly.pdbx_seq_one_letter_code
_entity_poly.pdbx_strand_id
1 'polypeptide(L)' 'LRIIEQCAERLREPGPVMVADKKIAWPAQLAQGPDGIGNSLDHIREIMGTSMEALIHHFKLVTEGFRVPPGQAYAA' A
#
# COMPACT_ATOMS: atom_id res chain seq x y z
N LEU A 1 26.93 -10.40 6.73
CA LEU A 1 26.07 -10.22 5.54
C LEU A 1 25.16 -11.43 5.23
N ARG A 2 25.35 -12.60 5.87
CA ARG A 2 24.60 -13.85 5.58
C ARG A 2 23.06 -13.72 5.46
N ILE A 3 22.39 -13.00 6.37
CA ILE A 3 20.92 -12.86 6.31
C ILE A 3 20.48 -12.04 5.09
N ILE A 4 21.22 -10.98 4.76
CA ILE A 4 20.92 -10.11 3.61
C ILE A 4 21.04 -10.91 2.31
N GLU A 5 22.11 -11.69 2.16
CA GLU A 5 22.33 -12.54 0.98
C GLU A 5 21.21 -13.58 0.80
N GLN A 6 20.78 -14.22 1.90
CA GLN A 6 19.68 -15.18 1.86
C GLN A 6 18.34 -14.54 1.48
N CYS A 7 18.04 -13.34 2.02
CA CYS A 7 16.83 -12.61 1.65
C CYS A 7 16.88 -12.16 0.19
N ALA A 8 18.03 -11.65 -0.28
CA ALA A 8 18.21 -11.22 -1.66
C ALA A 8 18.01 -12.37 -2.65
N GLU A 9 18.49 -13.58 -2.32
CA GLU A 9 18.24 -14.78 -3.13
C GLU A 9 16.74 -15.10 -3.23
N ARG A 10 16.04 -15.10 -2.09
CA ARG A 10 14.60 -15.40 -2.04
C ARG A 10 13.74 -14.35 -2.75
N LEU A 11 14.16 -13.09 -2.72
CA LEU A 11 13.46 -11.98 -3.37
C LEU A 11 13.63 -11.95 -4.90
N ARG A 12 14.47 -12.83 -5.49
CA ARG A 12 14.56 -12.94 -6.96
C ARG A 12 13.25 -13.39 -7.58
N GLU A 13 12.47 -14.20 -6.87
CA GLU A 13 11.12 -14.58 -7.28
C GLU A 13 10.14 -13.44 -6.91
N PRO A 14 9.51 -12.77 -7.89
CA PRO A 14 8.59 -11.68 -7.61
C PRO A 14 7.31 -12.20 -6.95
N GLY A 15 6.78 -11.43 -6.01
CA GLY A 15 5.56 -11.75 -5.28
C GLY A 15 4.79 -10.51 -4.83
N PRO A 16 3.58 -10.69 -4.28
CA PRO A 16 2.80 -9.57 -3.76
C PRO A 16 3.52 -8.92 -2.57
N VAL A 17 3.71 -7.61 -2.64
CA VAL A 17 4.33 -6.80 -1.58
C VAL A 17 3.32 -6.19 -0.60
N MET A 18 2.02 -6.36 -0.89
CA MET A 18 0.91 -5.81 -0.12
C MET A 18 -0.22 -6.82 0.01
N VAL A 19 -1.07 -6.60 1.03
CA VAL A 19 -2.30 -7.38 1.23
C VAL A 19 -3.30 -7.14 0.09
N ALA A 20 -4.07 -8.17 -0.26
CA ALA A 20 -5.03 -8.10 -1.37
C ALA A 20 -6.34 -7.36 -1.03
N ASP A 21 -6.73 -7.31 0.25
CA ASP A 21 -7.96 -6.63 0.67
C ASP A 21 -7.78 -5.10 0.58
N LYS A 22 -8.47 -4.47 -0.38
CA LYS A 22 -8.46 -3.02 -0.62
C LYS A 22 -8.97 -2.18 0.55
N LYS A 23 -9.65 -2.78 1.52
CA LYS A 23 -10.07 -2.08 2.75
C LYS A 23 -8.92 -1.88 3.74
N ILE A 24 -7.82 -2.62 3.57
CA ILE A 24 -6.65 -2.61 4.45
C ILE A 24 -5.39 -2.20 3.67
N ALA A 25 -5.29 -2.61 2.40
CA ALA A 25 -4.16 -2.32 1.54
C ALA A 25 -3.92 -0.83 1.41
N TRP A 26 -2.64 -0.43 1.47
CA TRP A 26 -2.24 0.95 1.27
C TRP A 26 -2.73 1.47 -0.09
N PRO A 27 -3.49 2.58 -0.13
CA PRO A 27 -4.22 2.96 -1.33
C PRO A 27 -3.39 3.81 -2.30
N ALA A 28 -2.30 4.41 -1.84
CA ALA A 28 -1.43 5.22 -2.68
C ALA A 28 -0.38 4.36 -3.39
N GLN A 29 -0.37 4.41 -4.72
CA GLN A 29 0.76 3.92 -5.49
C GLN A 29 1.80 5.02 -5.61
N LEU A 30 3.04 4.68 -5.25
CA LEU A 30 4.15 5.61 -5.34
C LEU A 30 4.85 5.46 -6.69
N ALA A 31 5.22 6.58 -7.29
CA ALA A 31 6.05 6.64 -8.49
C ALA A 31 7.36 7.35 -8.16
N GLN A 32 8.42 6.95 -8.86
CA GLN A 32 9.71 7.63 -8.77
C GLN A 32 9.73 8.79 -9.76
N GLY A 33 9.86 10.01 -9.22
CA GLY A 33 10.04 11.25 -9.96
C GLY A 33 11.45 11.83 -9.80
N PRO A 34 11.75 12.94 -10.50
CA PRO A 34 13.03 13.64 -10.39
C PRO A 34 13.29 14.23 -9.00
N ASP A 35 12.23 14.48 -8.25
CA ASP A 35 12.18 15.04 -6.89
C ASP A 35 12.11 13.97 -5.79
N GLY A 36 12.08 12.68 -6.16
CA GLY A 36 12.06 11.55 -5.23
C GLY A 36 10.89 10.60 -5.43
N ILE A 37 10.56 9.84 -4.39
CA ILE A 37 9.41 8.92 -4.40
C ILE A 37 8.19 9.67 -3.88
N GLY A 38 7.20 9.87 -4.76
CA GLY A 38 5.97 10.58 -4.46
C GLY A 38 4.75 9.81 -4.93
N ASN A 39 3.55 10.37 -4.73
CA ASN A 39 2.34 9.75 -5.25
C ASN A 39 2.35 9.73 -6.78
N SER A 40 1.94 8.60 -7.36
CA SER A 40 1.75 8.47 -8.80
C SER A 40 0.61 9.38 -9.28
N LEU A 41 0.95 10.35 -10.15
CA LEU A 41 -0.03 11.26 -10.76
C LEU A 41 -1.04 10.51 -11.62
N ASP A 42 -0.61 9.45 -12.30
CA ASP A 42 -1.48 8.65 -13.16
C ASP A 42 -2.46 7.83 -12.33
N HIS A 43 -2.00 7.22 -11.23
CA HIS A 43 -2.87 6.48 -10.29
C HIS A 43 -3.88 7.40 -9.61
N ILE A 44 -3.45 8.60 -9.19
CA ILE A 44 -4.36 9.60 -8.62
C ILE A 44 -5.43 10.02 -9.65
N ARG A 45 -5.04 10.25 -10.91
CA ARG A 45 -5.99 10.61 -11.98
C ARG A 45 -6.99 9.50 -12.24
N GLU A 46 -6.57 8.25 -12.23
CA GLU A 46 -7.47 7.09 -12.38
C GLU A 46 -8.45 7.00 -11.20
N ILE A 47 -7.97 7.08 -9.95
CA ILE A 47 -8.87 7.05 -8.78
C ILE A 47 -9.87 8.21 -8.81
N MET A 48 -9.40 9.44 -9.08
CA MET A 48 -10.25 10.63 -9.06
C MET A 48 -11.17 10.72 -10.29
N GLY A 49 -10.83 10.08 -11.40
CA GLY A 49 -11.55 10.20 -12.67
C GLY A 49 -12.50 9.04 -12.98
N THR A 50 -12.32 7.87 -12.35
CA THR A 50 -12.99 6.64 -12.81
C THR A 50 -14.09 6.13 -11.87
N SER A 51 -14.03 6.41 -10.56
CA SER A 51 -15.11 6.06 -9.62
C SER A 51 -15.11 6.92 -8.35
N MET A 52 -16.25 7.53 -8.05
CA MET A 52 -16.47 8.28 -6.81
C MET A 52 -16.31 7.39 -5.56
N GLU A 53 -16.65 6.11 -5.66
CA GLU A 53 -16.54 5.15 -4.55
C GLU A 53 -15.07 4.87 -4.22
N ALA A 54 -14.23 4.70 -5.25
CA ALA A 54 -12.79 4.51 -5.08
C ALA A 54 -12.14 5.72 -4.39
N LEU A 55 -12.56 6.94 -4.76
CA LEU A 55 -12.09 8.18 -4.14
C LEU A 55 -12.50 8.27 -2.67
N ILE A 56 -13.77 7.99 -2.34
CA ILE A 56 -14.24 7.99 -0.95
C ILE A 56 -13.47 6.96 -0.12
N HIS A 57 -13.24 5.75 -0.65
CA HIS A 57 -12.48 4.72 0.05
C HIS A 57 -11.03 5.13 0.30
N HIS A 58 -10.35 5.71 -0.70
CA HIS A 58 -9.01 6.26 -0.53
C HIS A 58 -8.99 7.33 0.57
N PHE A 59 -9.91 8.29 0.51
CA PHE A 59 -9.96 9.38 1.48
C PHE A 59 -10.21 8.87 2.90
N LYS A 60 -11.19 7.98 3.10
CA LYS A 60 -11.48 7.41 4.42
C LYS A 60 -10.31 6.59 4.96
N LEU A 61 -9.67 5.77 4.13
CA LEU A 61 -8.56 4.95 4.57
C LEU A 61 -7.34 5.79 4.99
N VAL A 62 -7.07 6.89 4.29
CA VAL A 62 -5.95 7.80 4.62
C VAL A 62 -6.26 8.69 5.84
N THR A 63 -7.50 9.14 6.00
CA THR A 63 -7.87 10.11 7.06
C THR A 63 -8.44 9.47 8.32
N GLU A 64 -9.31 8.46 8.19
CA GLU A 64 -9.94 7.75 9.31
C GLU A 64 -9.21 6.43 9.64
N GLY A 65 -8.53 5.82 8.67
CA GLY A 65 -7.95 4.49 8.80
C GLY A 65 -8.97 3.36 8.59
N PHE A 66 -8.49 2.11 8.65
CA PHE A 66 -9.37 0.93 8.65
C PHE A 66 -9.75 0.54 10.09
N ARG A 67 -10.97 0.01 10.26
CA ARG A 67 -11.45 -0.41 11.58
C ARG A 67 -10.83 -1.75 11.96
N VAL A 68 -10.17 -1.78 13.11
CA VAL A 68 -9.70 -3.03 13.74
C VAL A 68 -10.80 -3.56 14.66
N PRO A 69 -11.12 -4.87 14.64
CA PRO A 69 -12.06 -5.48 15.58
C PRO A 69 -11.62 -5.28 17.04
N PRO A 70 -12.55 -5.09 17.99
CA PRO A 70 -12.20 -4.94 19.39
C PRO A 70 -11.54 -6.23 19.93
N GLY A 71 -10.41 -6.09 20.61
CA GLY A 71 -9.65 -7.21 21.15
C GLY A 71 -8.29 -6.80 21.71
N GLN A 72 -7.52 -7.77 22.19
CA GLN A 72 -6.15 -7.60 22.69
C GLN A 72 -5.24 -8.67 22.07
N ALA A 73 -4.02 -8.29 21.71
CA ALA A 73 -3.01 -9.19 21.20
C ALA A 73 -1.63 -8.79 21.74
N TYR A 74 -0.77 -9.78 21.98
CA TYR A 74 0.64 -9.59 22.31
C TYR A 74 1.49 -10.29 21.26
N ALA A 75 2.49 -9.59 20.72
CA ALA A 75 3.44 -10.12 19.75
C ALA A 75 4.87 -9.78 20.22
N ALA A 76 5.75 -10.77 20.23
CA ALA A 76 7.16 -10.68 20.64
C ALA A 76 8.06 -11.37 19.62
#